data_AF-A0A1V6FLV2-F1
#
_entry.id   AF-A0A1V6FLV2-F1
#
_cell.length_a   1.000
_cell.length_b   1.000
_cell.length_c   1.000
_cell.angle_alpha   90.00
_cell.angle_beta   90.00
_cell.angle_gamma   90.00
#
_symmetry.space_group_name_H-M   'P 1'
#
loop_
_entity.id
_entity.type
_entity.pdbx_description
1 polymer ?
#
loop_
_entity_poly.entity_id
_entity_poly.type
_entity_poly.pdbx_seq_one_letter_code
_entity_poly.pdbx_strand_id
1 'polypeptide(L)'
;MVISSNPKPDQSAFSKLLNETVAILESNANSKPETYLKLLGRDLESTVVDIMSEKARGTDFENTIELISGQRFPDIIAKKYYGVEVKTTKQNHWITTGNSIMEGTRIDGIERIYLLFGKMVEPIMFKCRPYEDCLSDVVITHSPRYQINMELEQGNTIFDKLEIPYDQLRQESNPFKPIVDYYRKSIEPGEDCWWLDNSGEKSKGLIIKLWNNVSPELRQEYRSKAIILFPELFSGRQDKYNRLTVWLVNLEGVVCKNIRDAFTAGGQGYITWNGRLYDKLPRIIVNLAFQLPQIESLLRSFDEETLSHYWEQPIENRTQQWINLVVSNTGKLPLDLGAYLRAKMNVTL
;
A
#
# COMPACT_ATOMS: atom_id res chain seq x y z
N MET A 1 -40.24 -15.70 -29.97
CA MET A 1 -39.12 -15.45 -29.05
C MET A 1 -39.60 -14.41 -28.07
N VAL A 2 -39.96 -14.82 -26.86
CA VAL A 2 -40.39 -13.89 -25.80
C VAL A 2 -39.12 -13.30 -25.21
N ILE A 3 -38.78 -12.07 -25.62
CA ILE A 3 -37.73 -11.30 -24.97
C ILE A 3 -38.32 -10.84 -23.65
N SER A 4 -38.07 -11.61 -22.59
CA SER A 4 -38.32 -11.17 -21.21
C SER A 4 -37.29 -10.10 -20.86
N SER A 5 -37.57 -8.85 -21.22
CA SER A 5 -36.85 -7.70 -20.68
C SER A 5 -37.36 -7.47 -19.26
N ASN A 6 -36.78 -8.17 -18.27
CA ASN A 6 -36.95 -7.75 -16.89
C ASN A 6 -36.59 -6.25 -16.80
N PRO A 7 -37.47 -5.38 -16.27
CA PRO A 7 -37.14 -3.97 -16.13
C PRO A 7 -35.91 -3.86 -15.23
N LYS A 8 -34.89 -3.16 -15.70
CA LYS A 8 -33.67 -2.89 -14.92
C LYS A 8 -34.10 -2.26 -13.59
N PRO A 9 -33.64 -2.79 -12.44
CA PRO A 9 -33.92 -2.20 -11.13
C PRO A 9 -33.59 -0.69 -11.10
N ASP A 10 -34.44 0.14 -10.48
CA ASP A 10 -34.21 1.60 -10.47
C ASP A 10 -32.93 1.99 -9.69
N GLN A 11 -32.01 2.66 -10.38
CA GLN A 11 -30.73 3.12 -9.83
C GLN A 11 -30.91 4.25 -8.81
N SER A 12 -31.93 5.09 -8.98
CA SER A 12 -32.22 6.16 -8.03
C SER A 12 -32.71 5.57 -6.70
N ALA A 13 -33.62 4.59 -6.76
CA ALA A 13 -34.07 3.85 -5.58
C ALA A 13 -32.91 3.14 -4.86
N PHE A 14 -31.99 2.50 -5.59
CA PHE A 14 -30.85 1.83 -4.97
C PHE A 14 -29.88 2.82 -4.32
N SER A 15 -29.57 3.92 -5.00
CA SER A 15 -28.73 5.00 -4.44
C SER A 15 -29.34 5.58 -3.16
N LYS A 16 -30.67 5.71 -3.11
CA LYS A 16 -31.39 6.14 -1.90
C LYS A 16 -31.22 5.14 -0.75
N LEU A 17 -31.38 3.84 -1.01
CA LEU A 17 -31.15 2.77 -0.02
C LEU A 17 -29.72 2.82 0.55
N LEU A 18 -28.72 3.03 -0.30
CA LEU A 18 -27.32 3.14 0.13
C LEU A 18 -27.08 4.38 0.99
N ASN A 19 -27.62 5.54 0.61
CA ASN A 19 -27.50 6.77 1.39
C ASN A 19 -28.15 6.64 2.76
N GLU A 20 -29.33 6.02 2.85
CA GLU A 20 -30.01 5.75 4.12
C GLU A 20 -29.20 4.77 4.99
N THR A 21 -28.57 3.77 4.37
CA THR A 21 -27.68 2.81 5.06
C THR A 21 -26.47 3.52 5.65
N VAL A 22 -25.80 4.40 4.88
CA VAL A 22 -24.66 5.19 5.37
C VAL A 22 -25.07 6.10 6.52
N ALA A 23 -26.20 6.81 6.41
CA ALA A 23 -26.70 7.68 7.47
C ALA A 23 -26.94 6.92 8.80
N ILE A 24 -27.42 5.69 8.72
CA ILE A 24 -27.61 4.84 9.91
C ILE A 24 -26.28 4.35 10.47
N LEU A 25 -25.35 3.93 9.62
CA LEU A 25 -24.01 3.55 10.07
C LEU A 25 -23.33 4.69 10.81
N GLU A 26 -23.42 5.92 10.30
CA GLU A 26 -22.88 7.11 10.97
C GLU A 26 -23.60 7.41 12.29
N SER A 27 -24.94 7.36 12.31
CA SER A 27 -25.73 7.58 13.52
C SER A 27 -25.40 6.55 14.62
N ASN A 28 -25.28 5.28 14.23
CA ASN A 28 -24.92 4.19 15.13
C ASN A 28 -23.47 4.29 15.61
N ALA A 29 -22.54 4.66 14.73
CA ALA A 29 -21.14 4.85 15.09
C ALA A 29 -20.95 5.99 16.10
N ASN A 30 -21.68 7.09 15.93
CA ASN A 30 -21.68 8.21 16.88
C ASN A 30 -22.29 7.80 18.24
N SER A 31 -23.31 6.94 18.23
CA SER A 31 -23.97 6.47 19.45
C SER A 31 -23.17 5.40 20.19
N LYS A 32 -22.39 4.58 19.46
CA LYS A 32 -21.65 3.42 19.98
C LYS A 32 -20.23 3.33 19.39
N PRO A 33 -19.37 4.34 19.62
CA PRO A 33 -18.05 4.42 18.99
C PRO A 33 -17.16 3.22 19.32
N GLU A 34 -17.14 2.77 20.58
CA GLU A 34 -16.32 1.63 21.01
C GLU A 34 -16.66 0.32 20.29
N THR A 35 -17.91 0.15 19.85
CA THR A 35 -18.35 -1.01 19.07
C THR A 35 -17.88 -0.87 17.63
N TYR A 36 -18.13 0.29 17.02
CA TYR A 36 -17.85 0.54 15.61
C TYR A 36 -16.35 0.59 15.30
N LEU A 37 -15.50 1.03 16.24
CA LEU A 37 -14.04 0.95 16.09
C LEU A 37 -13.52 -0.49 15.90
N LYS A 38 -14.30 -1.50 16.33
CA LYS A 38 -13.93 -2.92 16.25
C LYS A 38 -14.57 -3.64 15.06
N LEU A 39 -15.55 -3.05 14.39
CA LEU A 39 -16.21 -3.64 13.22
C LEU A 39 -15.27 -3.58 12.00
N LEU A 40 -14.69 -4.71 11.62
CA LEU A 40 -13.72 -4.79 10.51
C LEU A 40 -14.07 -5.96 9.60
N GLY A 41 -13.86 -5.77 8.29
CA GLY A 41 -14.13 -6.81 7.29
C GLY A 41 -15.53 -7.39 7.44
N ARG A 42 -15.60 -8.70 7.68
CA ARG A 42 -16.84 -9.49 7.79
C ARG A 42 -17.84 -8.98 8.82
N ASP A 43 -17.37 -8.42 9.93
CA ASP A 43 -18.27 -7.92 10.98
C ASP A 43 -19.02 -6.66 10.52
N LEU A 44 -18.38 -5.84 9.67
CA LEU A 44 -19.07 -4.71 9.05
C LEU A 44 -20.02 -5.20 7.95
N GLU A 45 -19.63 -6.19 7.14
CA GLU A 45 -20.47 -6.76 6.08
C GLU A 45 -21.83 -7.23 6.63
N SER A 46 -21.84 -7.99 7.74
CA SER A 46 -23.10 -8.43 8.36
C SER A 46 -23.94 -7.25 8.85
N THR A 47 -23.30 -6.25 9.46
CA THR A 47 -23.98 -5.04 9.95
C THR A 47 -24.63 -4.26 8.79
N VAL A 48 -23.93 -4.15 7.66
CA VAL A 48 -24.44 -3.48 6.45
C VAL A 48 -25.65 -4.24 5.89
N VAL A 49 -25.58 -5.57 5.82
CA VAL A 49 -26.69 -6.41 5.32
C VAL A 49 -27.93 -6.25 6.19
N ASP A 50 -27.78 -6.24 7.52
CA ASP A 50 -28.91 -6.08 8.44
C ASP A 50 -29.60 -4.72 8.24
N ILE A 51 -28.82 -3.64 8.17
CA ILE A 51 -29.35 -2.28 7.95
C ILE A 51 -30.01 -2.17 6.57
N MET A 52 -29.35 -2.67 5.52
CA MET A 52 -29.91 -2.66 4.16
C MET A 52 -31.19 -3.46 4.08
N SER A 53 -31.26 -4.63 4.72
CA SER A 53 -32.46 -5.48 4.72
C SER A 53 -33.62 -4.82 5.46
N GLU A 54 -33.36 -4.12 6.57
CA GLU A 54 -34.37 -3.33 7.27
C GLU A 54 -34.90 -2.19 6.41
N LYS A 55 -34.01 -1.44 5.74
CA LYS A 55 -34.37 -0.30 4.88
C LYS A 55 -34.95 -0.68 3.53
N ALA A 56 -34.69 -1.89 3.08
CA ALA A 56 -35.30 -2.41 1.87
C ALA A 56 -36.78 -2.76 2.04
N ARG A 57 -37.31 -2.88 3.27
CA ARG A 57 -38.73 -3.22 3.51
C ARG A 57 -39.68 -2.19 2.89
N GLY A 58 -40.68 -2.67 2.16
CA GLY A 58 -41.62 -1.82 1.41
C GLY A 58 -41.03 -1.18 0.15
N THR A 59 -39.83 -1.58 -0.25
CA THR A 59 -39.19 -1.15 -1.50
C THR A 59 -39.01 -2.32 -2.46
N ASP A 60 -38.64 -2.00 -3.69
CA ASP A 60 -38.28 -2.95 -4.74
C ASP A 60 -37.09 -3.89 -4.41
N PHE A 61 -36.36 -3.62 -3.32
CA PHE A 61 -35.21 -4.41 -2.86
C PHE A 61 -35.56 -5.34 -1.69
N GLU A 62 -36.80 -5.32 -1.19
CA GLU A 62 -37.24 -6.16 -0.08
C GLU A 62 -36.98 -7.63 -0.38
N ASN A 63 -36.40 -8.36 0.59
CA ASN A 63 -36.03 -9.78 0.45
C ASN A 63 -35.06 -10.09 -0.70
N THR A 64 -34.32 -9.10 -1.21
CA THR A 64 -33.33 -9.29 -2.28
C THR A 64 -31.88 -9.07 -1.85
N ILE A 65 -31.65 -8.63 -0.61
CA ILE A 65 -30.31 -8.37 -0.07
C ILE A 65 -29.70 -9.69 0.41
N GLU A 66 -28.58 -10.08 -0.18
CA GLU A 66 -27.92 -11.35 0.12
C GLU A 66 -26.43 -11.09 0.41
N LEU A 67 -25.94 -11.61 1.54
CA LEU A 67 -24.51 -11.65 1.87
C LEU A 67 -23.85 -12.80 1.12
N ILE A 68 -22.76 -12.51 0.40
CA ILE A 68 -22.03 -13.52 -0.35
C ILE A 68 -20.81 -13.98 0.44
N SER A 69 -20.71 -15.30 0.63
CA SER A 69 -19.55 -15.93 1.27
C SER A 69 -18.57 -16.50 0.22
N GLY A 70 -17.34 -16.79 0.65
CA GLY A 70 -16.39 -17.57 -0.15
C GLY A 70 -15.47 -16.77 -1.09
N GLN A 71 -14.96 -15.61 -0.67
CA GLN A 71 -14.02 -14.77 -1.45
C GLN A 71 -14.54 -14.40 -2.84
N ARG A 72 -15.84 -14.07 -2.94
CA ARG A 72 -16.48 -13.60 -4.17
C ARG A 72 -16.51 -12.08 -4.20
N PHE A 73 -16.73 -11.52 -5.38
CA PHE A 73 -16.87 -10.08 -5.59
C PHE A 73 -18.21 -9.80 -6.29
N PRO A 74 -19.06 -8.91 -5.77
CA PRO A 74 -18.94 -8.15 -4.53
C PRO A 74 -19.39 -8.91 -3.27
N ASP A 75 -19.16 -8.33 -2.08
CA ASP A 75 -19.53 -8.92 -0.78
C ASP A 75 -21.05 -9.06 -0.58
N ILE A 76 -21.85 -8.09 -1.05
CA ILE A 76 -23.32 -8.08 -0.91
C ILE A 76 -23.95 -7.90 -2.28
N ILE A 77 -25.05 -8.62 -2.56
CA ILE A 77 -25.83 -8.44 -3.78
C ILE A 77 -27.26 -8.01 -3.48
N ALA A 78 -27.85 -7.25 -4.41
CA ALA A 78 -29.25 -6.83 -4.35
C ALA A 78 -29.92 -6.98 -5.72
N LYS A 79 -31.09 -7.62 -5.74
CA LYS A 79 -31.92 -7.85 -6.94
C LYS A 79 -31.14 -8.47 -8.13
N LYS A 80 -30.07 -9.23 -7.83
CA LYS A 80 -29.16 -9.88 -8.80
C LYS A 80 -28.65 -8.94 -9.90
N TYR A 81 -28.51 -7.66 -9.60
CA TYR A 81 -28.07 -6.64 -10.54
C TYR A 81 -27.12 -5.64 -9.88
N TYR A 82 -27.42 -5.28 -8.63
CA TYR A 82 -26.59 -4.41 -7.83
C TYR A 82 -25.69 -5.20 -6.88
N GLY A 83 -24.54 -4.62 -6.61
CA GLY A 83 -23.56 -5.12 -5.67
C GLY A 83 -23.05 -4.04 -4.73
N VAL A 84 -22.66 -4.43 -3.52
CA VAL A 84 -21.97 -3.57 -2.56
C VAL A 84 -20.72 -4.30 -2.08
N GLU A 85 -19.57 -3.70 -2.37
CA GLU A 85 -18.28 -4.11 -1.82
C GLU A 85 -18.03 -3.33 -0.52
N VAL A 86 -17.63 -4.02 0.54
CA VAL A 86 -17.39 -3.41 1.85
C VAL A 86 -15.89 -3.36 2.13
N LYS A 87 -15.40 -2.18 2.53
CA LYS A 87 -14.01 -1.98 2.95
C LYS A 87 -13.91 -1.19 4.24
N THR A 88 -12.90 -1.49 5.03
CA THR A 88 -12.59 -0.75 6.24
C THR A 88 -11.12 -0.35 6.31
N THR A 89 -10.84 0.70 7.07
CA THR A 89 -9.47 1.06 7.45
C THR A 89 -9.42 1.50 8.91
N LYS A 90 -8.29 1.26 9.57
CA LYS A 90 -7.96 1.84 10.89
C LYS A 90 -7.14 3.13 10.76
N GLN A 91 -6.71 3.47 9.55
CA GLN A 91 -5.91 4.66 9.29
C GLN A 91 -6.83 5.84 8.95
N ASN A 92 -6.37 7.06 9.23
CA ASN A 92 -7.16 8.25 8.98
C ASN A 92 -7.08 8.72 7.50
N HIS A 93 -7.42 7.85 6.56
CA HIS A 93 -7.41 8.13 5.12
C HIS A 93 -8.50 7.34 4.38
N TRP A 94 -8.80 7.72 3.14
CA TRP A 94 -9.83 7.08 2.30
C TRP A 94 -9.27 6.22 1.16
N ILE A 95 -8.01 5.79 1.31
CA ILE A 95 -7.29 5.01 0.32
C ILE A 95 -7.22 3.55 0.77
N THR A 96 -7.38 2.59 -0.14
CA THR A 96 -7.10 1.17 0.14
C THR A 96 -6.81 0.41 -1.15
N THR A 97 -6.46 -0.87 -1.03
CA THR A 97 -6.35 -1.77 -2.18
C THR A 97 -7.71 -2.43 -2.46
N GLY A 98 -8.14 -2.38 -3.72
CA GLY A 98 -9.37 -3.00 -4.21
C GLY A 98 -9.19 -4.45 -4.66
N ASN A 99 -10.10 -4.89 -5.52
CA ASN A 99 -10.08 -6.24 -6.08
C ASN A 99 -9.06 -6.37 -7.21
N SER A 100 -8.79 -7.60 -7.65
CA SER A 100 -7.93 -7.86 -8.81
C SER A 100 -8.54 -7.31 -10.09
N ILE A 101 -7.68 -6.77 -10.96
CA ILE A 101 -8.05 -6.27 -12.30
C ILE A 101 -8.67 -7.36 -13.18
N MET A 102 -8.26 -8.60 -12.97
CA MET A 102 -8.79 -9.74 -13.72
C MET A 102 -10.23 -10.11 -13.29
N GLU A 103 -10.70 -9.61 -12.14
CA GLU A 103 -12.05 -9.84 -11.60
C GLU A 103 -12.52 -11.31 -11.59
N GLY A 104 -11.60 -12.28 -11.50
CA GLY A 104 -11.93 -13.71 -11.62
C GLY A 104 -12.87 -14.26 -10.54
N THR A 105 -13.12 -13.51 -9.46
CA THR A 105 -14.05 -13.88 -8.38
C THR A 105 -15.43 -13.21 -8.52
N ARG A 106 -15.64 -12.42 -9.59
CA ARG A 106 -16.89 -11.69 -9.81
C ARG A 106 -18.09 -12.63 -9.90
N ILE A 107 -19.23 -12.16 -9.44
CA ILE A 107 -20.51 -12.86 -9.57
C ILE A 107 -21.18 -12.44 -10.87
N ASP A 108 -21.59 -13.43 -11.67
CA ASP A 108 -22.26 -13.19 -12.95
C ASP A 108 -23.61 -12.48 -12.76
N GLY A 109 -23.93 -11.57 -13.68
CA GLY A 109 -25.18 -10.81 -13.69
C GLY A 109 -25.18 -9.53 -12.83
N ILE A 110 -24.13 -9.30 -12.03
CA ILE A 110 -23.99 -8.06 -11.26
C ILE A 110 -23.34 -6.99 -12.14
N GLU A 111 -24.11 -5.98 -12.52
CA GLU A 111 -23.68 -4.93 -13.46
C GLU A 111 -23.21 -3.66 -12.75
N ARG A 112 -23.84 -3.29 -11.62
CA ARG A 112 -23.55 -2.03 -10.92
C ARG A 112 -23.05 -2.32 -9.51
N ILE A 113 -21.80 -1.97 -9.22
CA ILE A 113 -21.17 -2.21 -7.93
C ILE A 113 -20.91 -0.87 -7.25
N TYR A 114 -21.25 -0.78 -5.98
CA TYR A 114 -20.96 0.36 -5.12
C TYR A 114 -19.94 -0.06 -4.07
N LEU A 115 -19.09 0.87 -3.67
CA LEU A 115 -18.10 0.68 -2.63
C LEU A 115 -18.54 1.40 -1.36
N LEU A 116 -18.81 0.63 -0.31
CA LEU A 116 -19.06 1.16 1.04
C LEU A 116 -17.76 1.08 1.85
N PHE A 117 -17.23 2.23 2.20
CA PHE A 117 -15.96 2.37 2.92
C PHE A 117 -16.20 2.93 4.32
N GLY A 118 -15.87 2.18 5.36
CA GLY A 118 -15.83 2.63 6.76
C GLY A 118 -14.43 3.00 7.25
N LYS A 119 -14.26 4.22 7.78
CA LYS A 119 -13.04 4.70 8.43
C LYS A 119 -13.16 4.53 9.95
N MET A 120 -12.55 3.49 10.49
CA MET A 120 -12.67 3.04 11.88
C MET A 120 -11.62 3.70 12.79
N VAL A 121 -11.54 5.03 12.71
CA VAL A 121 -10.73 5.90 13.58
C VAL A 121 -11.54 7.13 13.88
N GLU A 122 -11.44 7.69 15.08
CA GLU A 122 -12.22 8.86 15.46
C GLU A 122 -11.87 10.11 14.63
N PRO A 123 -12.86 10.85 14.09
CA PRO A 123 -14.29 10.52 14.05
C PRO A 123 -14.57 9.39 13.05
N ILE A 124 -15.37 8.39 13.48
CA ILE A 124 -15.77 7.25 12.64
C ILE A 124 -16.69 7.76 11.55
N MET A 125 -16.35 7.47 10.29
CA MET A 125 -17.10 7.97 9.14
C MET A 125 -17.28 6.90 8.09
N PHE A 126 -18.33 7.04 7.28
CA PHE A 126 -18.66 6.13 6.19
C PHE A 126 -18.83 6.89 4.89
N LYS A 127 -18.42 6.28 3.77
CA LYS A 127 -18.69 6.80 2.42
C LYS A 127 -19.20 5.68 1.55
N CYS A 128 -20.13 6.00 0.64
CA CYS A 128 -20.58 5.09 -0.39
C CYS A 128 -20.55 5.79 -1.75
N ARG A 129 -19.94 5.17 -2.74
CA ARG A 129 -19.78 5.70 -4.11
C ARG A 129 -19.80 4.55 -5.13
N PRO A 130 -20.12 4.80 -6.42
CA PRO A 130 -19.92 3.80 -7.46
C PRO A 130 -18.47 3.29 -7.46
N TYR A 131 -18.28 1.98 -7.66
CA TYR A 131 -16.97 1.35 -7.57
C TYR A 131 -16.01 1.91 -8.60
N GLU A 132 -16.48 2.05 -9.85
CA GLU A 132 -15.72 2.58 -10.99
C GLU A 132 -15.17 4.00 -10.74
N ASP A 133 -15.92 4.84 -10.03
CA ASP A 133 -15.56 6.24 -9.74
C ASP A 133 -14.49 6.37 -8.65
N CYS A 134 -14.16 5.28 -7.97
CA CYS A 134 -13.21 5.25 -6.85
C CYS A 134 -11.83 4.73 -7.26
N LEU A 135 -11.63 4.28 -8.50
CA LEU A 135 -10.42 3.58 -8.92
C LEU A 135 -9.38 4.56 -9.48
N SER A 136 -8.42 4.95 -8.65
CA SER A 136 -7.42 5.98 -9.00
C SER A 136 -6.25 5.46 -9.83
N ASP A 137 -5.83 4.23 -9.54
CA ASP A 137 -4.62 3.63 -10.10
C ASP A 137 -4.61 2.11 -9.97
N VAL A 138 -3.47 1.47 -10.27
CA VAL A 138 -3.18 0.06 -10.09
C VAL A 138 -1.99 -0.11 -9.16
N VAL A 139 -2.17 -0.97 -8.16
CA VAL A 139 -1.11 -1.39 -7.24
C VAL A 139 -0.81 -2.88 -7.43
N ILE A 140 0.46 -3.24 -7.35
CA ILE A 140 0.86 -4.64 -7.44
C ILE A 140 1.06 -5.19 -6.04
N THR A 141 0.31 -6.25 -5.75
CA THR A 141 0.45 -7.03 -4.51
C THR A 141 1.01 -8.41 -4.86
N HIS A 142 0.20 -9.46 -4.73
CA HIS A 142 0.43 -10.80 -5.31
C HIS A 142 -0.10 -10.91 -6.74
N SER A 143 -1.11 -10.10 -7.04
CA SER A 143 -1.69 -9.87 -8.36
C SER A 143 -1.89 -8.36 -8.55
N PRO A 144 -1.96 -7.87 -9.80
CA PRO A 144 -2.41 -6.51 -10.06
C PRO A 144 -3.82 -6.28 -9.50
N ARG A 145 -3.99 -5.20 -8.74
CA ARG A 145 -5.24 -4.79 -8.10
C ARG A 145 -5.47 -3.31 -8.33
N TYR A 146 -6.73 -2.89 -8.36
CA TYR A 146 -7.05 -1.47 -8.39
C TYR A 146 -6.69 -0.81 -7.05
N GLN A 147 -6.21 0.43 -7.10
CA GLN A 147 -6.11 1.31 -5.95
C GLN A 147 -7.42 2.10 -5.82
N ILE A 148 -8.02 2.02 -4.63
CA ILE A 148 -9.24 2.73 -4.27
C ILE A 148 -8.86 4.05 -3.61
N ASN A 149 -9.55 5.13 -4.00
CA ASN A 149 -9.58 6.40 -3.30
C ASN A 149 -11.00 6.98 -3.28
N MET A 150 -11.65 7.05 -2.11
CA MET A 150 -13.03 7.57 -2.00
C MET A 150 -13.11 9.09 -2.16
N GLU A 151 -11.99 9.81 -2.21
CA GLU A 151 -11.91 11.26 -2.42
C GLU A 151 -11.39 11.60 -3.83
N LEU A 152 -11.40 10.63 -4.73
CA LEU A 152 -11.03 10.86 -6.11
C LEU A 152 -12.01 11.82 -6.80
N GLU A 153 -11.44 12.88 -7.38
CA GLU A 153 -12.17 13.85 -8.21
C GLU A 153 -12.57 13.23 -9.55
N GLN A 154 -13.64 13.76 -10.15
CA GLN A 154 -14.12 13.32 -11.45
C GLN A 154 -13.06 13.57 -12.54
N GLY A 155 -12.86 12.59 -13.43
CA GLY A 155 -11.86 12.68 -14.51
C GLY A 155 -10.47 12.18 -14.13
N ASN A 156 -10.25 11.76 -12.87
CA ASN A 156 -8.96 11.28 -12.38
C ASN A 156 -8.91 9.76 -12.16
N THR A 157 -9.91 9.01 -12.66
CA THR A 157 -9.88 7.54 -12.58
C THR A 157 -8.81 6.95 -13.50
N ILE A 158 -8.43 5.71 -13.24
CA ILE A 158 -7.58 4.96 -14.17
C ILE A 158 -8.26 4.83 -15.54
N PHE A 159 -9.59 4.74 -15.60
CA PHE A 159 -10.35 4.65 -16.84
C PHE A 159 -10.30 5.93 -17.67
N ASP A 160 -10.36 7.09 -17.00
CA ASP A 160 -10.20 8.40 -17.64
C ASP A 160 -8.80 8.53 -18.24
N LYS A 161 -7.76 8.11 -17.49
CA LYS A 161 -6.36 8.11 -17.96
C LYS A 161 -6.16 7.21 -19.19
N LEU A 162 -6.86 6.07 -19.24
CA LEU A 162 -6.80 5.12 -20.35
C LEU A 162 -7.67 5.50 -21.54
N GLU A 163 -8.62 6.42 -21.36
CA GLU A 163 -9.71 6.71 -22.29
C GLU A 163 -10.55 5.45 -22.62
N ILE A 164 -10.69 4.53 -21.66
CA ILE A 164 -11.46 3.28 -21.81
C ILE A 164 -12.44 3.15 -20.63
N PRO A 165 -13.76 3.11 -20.88
CA PRO A 165 -14.75 2.92 -19.83
C PRO A 165 -14.54 1.61 -19.06
N TYR A 166 -14.81 1.63 -17.75
CA TYR A 166 -14.69 0.45 -16.88
C TYR A 166 -15.45 -0.77 -17.41
N ASP A 167 -16.70 -0.60 -17.82
CA ASP A 167 -17.54 -1.68 -18.34
C ASP A 167 -16.98 -2.32 -19.62
N GLN A 168 -16.22 -1.54 -20.42
CA GLN A 168 -15.51 -2.06 -21.58
C GLN A 168 -14.24 -2.79 -21.14
N LEU A 169 -13.43 -2.18 -20.29
CA LEU A 169 -12.14 -2.75 -19.86
C LEU A 169 -12.34 -4.12 -19.20
N ARG A 170 -13.32 -4.26 -18.30
CA ARG A 170 -13.56 -5.51 -17.55
C ARG A 170 -14.02 -6.68 -18.42
N GLN A 171 -14.54 -6.40 -19.62
CA GLN A 171 -15.01 -7.43 -20.56
C GLN A 171 -13.92 -7.91 -21.52
N GLU A 172 -12.76 -7.23 -21.55
CA GLU A 172 -11.62 -7.65 -22.34
C GLU A 172 -11.10 -9.01 -21.88
N SER A 173 -10.59 -9.83 -22.82
CA SER A 173 -9.95 -11.10 -22.47
C SER A 173 -8.72 -10.93 -21.58
N ASN A 174 -8.09 -9.76 -21.65
CA ASN A 174 -6.99 -9.37 -20.79
C ASN A 174 -7.14 -7.87 -20.39
N PRO A 175 -7.90 -7.57 -19.31
CA PRO A 175 -8.13 -6.21 -18.84
C PRO A 175 -6.85 -5.52 -18.36
N PHE A 176 -5.80 -6.28 -18.07
CA PHE A 176 -4.52 -5.74 -17.62
C PHE A 176 -3.68 -5.16 -18.77
N LYS A 177 -3.82 -5.68 -19.99
CA LYS A 177 -3.00 -5.26 -21.15
C LYS A 177 -3.14 -3.77 -21.50
N PRO A 178 -4.35 -3.16 -21.55
CA PRO A 178 -4.47 -1.74 -21.87
C PRO A 178 -3.83 -0.83 -20.81
N ILE A 179 -3.93 -1.20 -19.53
CA ILE A 179 -3.30 -0.49 -18.40
C ILE A 179 -1.79 -0.48 -18.57
N VAL A 180 -1.26 -1.66 -18.85
CA VAL A 180 0.14 -1.89 -19.18
C VAL A 180 0.60 -1.00 -20.34
N ASP A 181 -0.13 -1.00 -21.45
CA ASP A 181 0.27 -0.28 -22.65
C ASP A 181 0.24 1.25 -22.43
N TYR A 182 -0.67 1.75 -21.60
CA TYR A 182 -0.69 3.15 -21.15
C TYR A 182 0.56 3.51 -20.35
N TYR A 183 0.90 2.70 -19.34
CA TYR A 183 2.11 2.93 -18.57
C TYR A 183 3.34 2.89 -19.46
N ARG A 184 3.43 1.95 -20.41
CA ARG A 184 4.55 1.86 -21.37
C ARG A 184 4.75 3.12 -22.20
N LYS A 185 3.69 3.84 -22.56
CA LYS A 185 3.78 5.12 -23.29
C LYS A 185 4.39 6.25 -22.45
N SER A 186 4.34 6.12 -21.13
CA SER A 186 4.84 7.11 -20.16
C SER A 186 6.24 6.79 -19.63
N ILE A 187 6.85 5.70 -20.12
CA ILE A 187 8.19 5.22 -19.72
C ILE A 187 9.26 6.00 -20.50
N GLU A 188 10.26 6.54 -19.80
CA GLU A 188 11.36 7.27 -20.43
C GLU A 188 12.36 6.32 -21.13
N PRO A 189 13.13 6.80 -22.13
CA PRO A 189 14.18 6.01 -22.76
C PRO A 189 15.16 5.41 -21.74
N GLY A 190 15.16 4.08 -21.60
CA GLY A 190 16.03 3.35 -20.65
C GLY A 190 15.32 2.84 -19.39
N GLU A 191 14.02 3.11 -19.25
CA GLU A 191 13.10 2.44 -18.34
C GLU A 191 12.35 1.33 -19.10
N ASP A 192 11.87 0.29 -18.41
CA ASP A 192 11.09 -0.79 -19.02
C ASP A 192 10.01 -1.26 -18.04
N CYS A 193 8.89 -1.71 -18.56
CA CYS A 193 7.87 -2.39 -17.77
C CYS A 193 7.94 -3.90 -18.03
N TRP A 194 8.63 -4.56 -17.11
CA TRP A 194 8.89 -5.99 -17.18
C TRP A 194 7.65 -6.81 -16.75
N TRP A 195 6.65 -6.90 -17.62
CA TRP A 195 5.49 -7.79 -17.42
C TRP A 195 5.12 -8.55 -18.70
N LEU A 196 6.09 -9.03 -19.46
CA LEU A 196 5.79 -10.00 -20.51
C LEU A 196 6.30 -11.36 -20.05
N ASP A 197 5.32 -12.25 -19.86
CA ASP A 197 5.45 -13.69 -19.65
C ASP A 197 5.93 -14.14 -18.27
N ASN A 198 5.00 -14.23 -17.32
CA ASN A 198 4.67 -15.53 -16.71
C ASN A 198 3.52 -15.43 -15.70
N SER A 199 2.67 -16.45 -15.76
CA SER A 199 1.65 -16.84 -14.79
C SER A 199 2.26 -17.25 -13.44
N GLY A 200 2.92 -16.33 -12.74
CA GLY A 200 3.64 -16.64 -11.50
C GLY A 200 3.89 -15.41 -10.65
N GLU A 201 3.52 -15.53 -9.38
CA GLU A 201 3.74 -14.55 -8.32
C GLU A 201 5.19 -14.03 -8.28
N LYS A 202 5.31 -12.74 -7.94
CA LYS A 202 6.41 -12.04 -7.22
C LYS A 202 7.14 -10.94 -8.01
N SER A 203 6.56 -9.73 -7.97
CA SER A 203 7.33 -8.46 -7.94
C SER A 203 6.36 -7.28 -7.74
N LYS A 204 6.67 -6.33 -6.84
CA LYS A 204 5.75 -5.28 -6.36
C LYS A 204 5.86 -3.91 -7.09
N GLY A 205 6.69 -3.77 -8.12
CA GLY A 205 6.89 -2.51 -8.85
C GLY A 205 6.22 -2.47 -10.23
N LEU A 206 5.37 -1.47 -10.49
CA LEU A 206 4.69 -1.25 -11.79
C LEU A 206 5.61 -0.55 -12.82
N ILE A 207 6.63 0.19 -12.38
CA ILE A 207 7.53 0.94 -13.27
C ILE A 207 8.94 0.79 -12.72
N ILE A 208 9.88 0.29 -13.52
CA ILE A 208 11.30 0.32 -13.14
C ILE A 208 11.83 1.73 -13.38
N LYS A 209 11.96 2.52 -12.30
CA LYS A 209 12.54 3.87 -12.36
C LYS A 209 14.05 3.80 -12.25
N LEU A 210 14.74 4.65 -12.99
CA LEU A 210 16.15 4.89 -12.73
C LEU A 210 16.31 5.70 -11.45
N TRP A 211 17.29 5.37 -10.61
CA TRP A 211 17.57 6.07 -9.34
C TRP A 211 17.64 7.60 -9.48
N ASN A 212 18.13 8.11 -10.61
CA ASN A 212 18.25 9.54 -10.87
C ASN A 212 16.89 10.24 -11.10
N ASN A 213 15.89 9.49 -11.55
CA ASN A 213 14.53 9.95 -11.84
C ASN A 213 13.61 9.89 -10.61
N VAL A 214 14.05 9.23 -9.53
CA VAL A 214 13.35 9.21 -8.24
C VAL A 214 13.48 10.59 -7.56
N SER A 215 12.44 11.08 -6.88
CA SER A 215 12.53 12.38 -6.18
C SER A 215 13.62 12.36 -5.11
N PRO A 216 14.26 13.51 -4.79
CA PRO A 216 15.28 13.59 -3.76
C PRO A 216 14.79 13.09 -2.38
N GLU A 217 13.53 13.35 -2.05
CA GLU A 217 12.89 12.95 -0.79
C GLU A 217 12.76 11.43 -0.71
N LEU A 218 12.27 10.79 -1.77
CA LEU A 218 12.08 9.35 -1.81
C LEU A 218 13.43 8.61 -1.88
N ARG A 219 14.43 9.17 -2.58
CA ARG A 219 15.82 8.68 -2.52
C ARG A 219 16.38 8.71 -1.10
N GLN A 220 16.06 9.76 -0.34
CA GLN A 220 16.48 9.86 1.04
C GLN A 220 15.76 8.84 1.93
N GLU A 221 14.47 8.61 1.71
CA GLU A 221 13.72 7.55 2.39
C GLU A 221 14.31 6.17 2.11
N TYR A 222 14.59 5.83 0.85
CA TYR A 222 15.21 4.57 0.47
C TYR A 222 16.59 4.38 1.07
N ARG A 223 17.39 5.45 1.19
CA ARG A 223 18.67 5.39 1.91
C ARG A 223 18.48 5.09 3.39
N SER A 224 17.53 5.74 4.05
CA SER A 224 17.23 5.51 5.47
C SER A 224 16.75 4.07 5.71
N LYS A 225 15.82 3.58 4.88
CA LYS A 225 15.37 2.18 4.91
C LYS A 225 16.51 1.19 4.66
N ALA A 226 17.35 1.46 3.67
CA ALA A 226 18.50 0.62 3.33
C ALA A 226 19.50 0.49 4.48
N ILE A 227 19.80 1.58 5.17
CA ILE A 227 20.69 1.58 6.35
C ILE A 227 20.13 0.73 7.50
N ILE A 228 18.81 0.69 7.65
CA ILE A 228 18.14 -0.11 8.68
C ILE A 228 18.12 -1.59 8.32
N LEU A 229 17.69 -1.92 7.09
CA LEU A 229 17.47 -3.29 6.66
C LEU A 229 18.78 -4.02 6.31
N PHE A 230 19.81 -3.31 5.85
CA PHE A 230 21.08 -3.89 5.38
C PHE A 230 22.30 -3.34 6.12
N PRO A 231 22.54 -3.72 7.39
CA PRO A 231 23.73 -3.31 8.14
C PRO A 231 25.06 -3.69 7.47
N GLU A 232 25.08 -4.67 6.58
CA GLU A 232 26.25 -5.04 5.78
C GLU A 232 26.78 -3.91 4.89
N LEU A 233 25.98 -2.86 4.61
CA LEU A 233 26.40 -1.69 3.84
C LEU A 233 27.60 -0.97 4.47
N PHE A 234 27.79 -1.09 5.79
CA PHE A 234 28.92 -0.54 6.53
C PHE A 234 30.22 -1.35 6.37
N SER A 235 30.14 -2.55 5.79
CA SER A 235 31.30 -3.41 5.59
C SER A 235 32.21 -2.96 4.45
N GLY A 236 33.44 -3.50 4.44
CA GLY A 236 34.38 -3.33 3.33
C GLY A 236 34.16 -4.32 2.19
N ARG A 237 33.12 -5.17 2.26
CA ARG A 237 32.92 -6.24 1.28
C ARG A 237 32.43 -5.68 -0.07
N GLN A 238 32.78 -6.36 -1.15
CA GLN A 238 32.35 -5.98 -2.50
C GLN A 238 30.87 -6.31 -2.76
N ASP A 239 30.35 -7.36 -2.13
CA ASP A 239 29.00 -7.90 -2.33
C ASP A 239 27.91 -7.26 -1.46
N LYS A 240 28.29 -6.33 -0.56
CA LYS A 240 27.38 -5.72 0.42
C LYS A 240 26.18 -4.96 -0.15
N TYR A 241 26.21 -4.62 -1.44
CA TYR A 241 25.12 -3.94 -2.13
C TYR A 241 24.16 -4.91 -2.84
N ASN A 242 24.46 -6.20 -2.88
CA ASN A 242 23.67 -7.16 -3.65
C ASN A 242 22.24 -7.29 -3.12
N ARG A 243 22.08 -7.49 -1.80
CA ARG A 243 20.76 -7.59 -1.16
C ARG A 243 19.95 -6.30 -1.32
N LEU A 244 20.62 -5.14 -1.18
CA LEU A 244 20.00 -3.84 -1.42
C LEU A 244 19.55 -3.68 -2.89
N THR A 245 20.36 -4.12 -3.85
CA THR A 245 20.02 -4.03 -5.29
C THR A 245 18.78 -4.86 -5.59
N VAL A 246 18.73 -6.09 -5.07
CA VAL A 246 17.56 -6.97 -5.20
C VAL A 246 16.33 -6.35 -4.52
N TRP A 247 16.49 -5.76 -3.35
CA TRP A 247 15.42 -5.07 -2.62
C TRP A 247 14.86 -3.87 -3.42
N LEU A 248 15.74 -3.00 -3.93
CA LEU A 248 15.34 -1.84 -4.74
C LEU A 248 14.58 -2.27 -5.98
N VAL A 249 15.02 -3.32 -6.68
CA VAL A 249 14.36 -3.80 -7.90
C VAL A 249 13.01 -4.47 -7.57
N ASN A 250 12.99 -5.40 -6.60
CA ASN A 250 11.82 -6.24 -6.36
C ASN A 250 10.69 -5.56 -5.58
N LEU A 251 11.05 -4.66 -4.66
CA LEU A 251 10.07 -4.02 -3.77
C LEU A 251 9.80 -2.57 -4.14
N GLU A 252 10.81 -1.83 -4.57
CA GLU A 252 10.67 -0.41 -4.88
C GLU A 252 10.61 -0.12 -6.38
N GLY A 253 10.90 -1.11 -7.24
CA GLY A 253 10.95 -0.91 -8.69
C GLY A 253 12.01 0.12 -9.11
N VAL A 254 13.16 0.17 -8.43
CA VAL A 254 14.22 1.14 -8.71
C VAL A 254 15.51 0.45 -9.13
N VAL A 255 16.07 0.88 -10.25
CA VAL A 255 17.40 0.45 -10.71
C VAL A 255 18.42 1.56 -10.46
N CYS A 256 19.43 1.26 -9.63
CA CYS A 256 20.54 2.15 -9.34
C CYS A 256 21.85 1.59 -9.94
N LYS A 257 22.26 2.11 -11.11
CA LYS A 257 23.50 1.69 -11.79
C LYS A 257 24.75 1.94 -10.92
N ASN A 258 24.76 3.03 -10.15
CA ASN A 258 25.88 3.46 -9.31
C ASN A 258 25.51 3.41 -7.83
N ILE A 259 25.03 2.26 -7.35
CA ILE A 259 24.49 2.12 -6.00
C ILE A 259 25.50 2.49 -4.91
N ARG A 260 26.78 2.22 -5.13
CA ARG A 260 27.85 2.63 -4.21
C ARG A 260 27.86 4.14 -3.97
N ASP A 261 27.82 4.90 -5.06
CA ASP A 261 27.93 6.37 -5.00
C ASP A 261 26.71 6.99 -4.30
N ALA A 262 25.56 6.31 -4.32
CA ALA A 262 24.39 6.74 -3.57
C ALA A 262 24.62 6.79 -2.04
N PHE A 263 25.58 6.03 -1.50
CA PHE A 263 25.88 5.97 -0.06
C PHE A 263 27.27 6.52 0.31
N THR A 264 28.25 6.47 -0.61
CA THR A 264 29.65 6.82 -0.32
C THR A 264 30.18 8.02 -1.11
N ALA A 265 29.36 8.71 -1.92
CA ALA A 265 29.80 9.92 -2.61
C ALA A 265 30.26 11.00 -1.61
N GLY A 266 31.49 11.49 -1.78
CA GLY A 266 32.09 12.50 -0.90
C GLY A 266 33.28 12.03 -0.04
N GLY A 267 33.73 10.78 -0.19
CA GLY A 267 35.00 10.32 0.39
C GLY A 267 34.98 10.17 1.91
N GLN A 268 35.75 10.99 2.62
CA GLN A 268 35.85 10.97 4.08
C GLN A 268 35.34 12.29 4.68
N GLY A 269 34.87 12.23 5.93
CA GLY A 269 34.46 13.41 6.69
C GLY A 269 34.87 13.33 8.15
N TYR A 270 34.26 14.17 8.97
CA TYR A 270 34.54 14.27 10.40
C TYR A 270 33.26 14.25 11.23
N ILE A 271 33.38 13.79 12.47
CA ILE A 271 32.33 13.87 13.50
C ILE A 271 32.95 14.48 14.75
N THR A 272 32.22 15.43 15.37
CA THR A 272 32.60 15.96 16.69
C THR A 272 31.74 15.29 17.76
N TRP A 273 32.39 14.62 18.71
CA TRP A 273 31.70 13.96 19.83
C TRP A 273 32.50 14.07 21.12
N ASN A 274 31.83 14.41 22.22
CA ASN A 274 32.44 14.68 23.54
C ASN A 274 33.63 15.66 23.48
N GLY A 275 33.48 16.75 22.71
CA GLY A 275 34.53 17.78 22.55
C GLY A 275 35.74 17.34 21.72
N ARG A 276 35.77 16.10 21.22
CA ARG A 276 36.84 15.58 20.35
C ARG A 276 36.40 15.54 18.90
N LEU A 277 37.30 15.96 18.01
CA LEU A 277 37.14 15.83 16.56
C LEU A 277 37.68 14.46 16.11
N TYR A 278 36.85 13.69 15.43
CA TYR A 278 37.24 12.44 14.77
C TYR A 278 37.23 12.67 13.27
N ASP A 279 38.41 12.67 12.64
CA ASP A 279 38.60 12.88 11.21
C ASP A 279 38.72 11.55 10.44
N LYS A 280 38.75 11.63 9.10
CA LYS A 280 38.94 10.50 8.17
C LYS A 280 37.88 9.40 8.28
N LEU A 281 36.67 9.75 8.72
CA LEU A 281 35.57 8.80 8.82
C LEU A 281 34.95 8.54 7.44
N PRO A 282 34.60 7.28 7.10
CA PRO A 282 33.90 6.99 5.86
C PRO A 282 32.60 7.80 5.75
N ARG A 283 32.29 8.31 4.55
CA ARG A 283 31.11 9.18 4.35
C ARG A 283 29.80 8.55 4.81
N ILE A 284 29.65 7.24 4.67
CA ILE A 284 28.45 6.52 5.12
C ILE A 284 28.22 6.65 6.64
N ILE A 285 29.29 6.69 7.44
CA ILE A 285 29.24 6.89 8.90
C ILE A 285 28.88 8.34 9.24
N VAL A 286 29.40 9.29 8.48
CA VAL A 286 29.06 10.71 8.63
C VAL A 286 27.57 10.94 8.30
N ASN A 287 27.09 10.37 7.20
CA ASN A 287 25.68 10.44 6.80
C ASN A 287 24.77 9.78 7.85
N LEU A 288 25.16 8.62 8.38
CA LEU A 288 24.48 7.94 9.48
C LEU A 288 24.30 8.88 10.69
N ALA A 289 25.38 9.54 11.11
CA ALA A 289 25.37 10.46 12.24
C ALA A 289 24.42 11.65 12.03
N PHE A 290 24.36 12.20 10.81
CA PHE A 290 23.42 13.30 10.49
C PHE A 290 21.95 12.84 10.46
N GLN A 291 21.69 11.59 10.04
CA GLN A 291 20.33 11.06 9.81
C GLN A 291 19.80 10.26 11.01
N LEU A 292 20.57 10.17 12.08
CA LEU A 292 20.30 9.29 13.21
C LEU A 292 18.92 9.47 13.85
N PRO A 293 18.39 10.69 14.08
CA PRO A 293 17.05 10.87 14.65
C PRO A 293 15.94 10.30 13.76
N GLN A 294 16.09 10.43 12.43
CA GLN A 294 15.14 9.90 11.45
C GLN A 294 15.22 8.37 11.40
N ILE A 295 16.44 7.82 11.43
CA ILE A 295 16.68 6.38 11.46
C ILE A 295 16.09 5.76 12.73
N GLU A 296 16.24 6.41 13.88
CA GLU A 296 15.67 5.92 15.13
C GLU A 296 14.14 5.86 15.08
N SER A 297 13.48 6.93 14.59
CA SER A 297 12.03 6.95 14.43
C SER A 297 11.55 5.88 13.45
N LEU A 298 12.27 5.70 12.34
CA LEU A 298 11.92 4.75 11.31
C LEU A 298 12.14 3.29 11.76
N LEU A 299 13.20 3.03 12.52
CA LEU A 299 13.48 1.72 13.12
C LEU A 299 12.36 1.28 14.09
N ARG A 300 11.77 2.23 14.82
CA ARG A 300 10.63 1.96 15.71
C ARG A 300 9.34 1.68 14.93
N SER A 301 9.18 2.23 13.72
CA SER A 301 7.97 2.03 12.91
C SER A 301 7.99 0.74 12.08
N PHE A 302 9.14 0.10 11.90
CA PHE A 302 9.22 -1.21 11.23
C PHE A 302 8.60 -2.31 12.09
N ASP A 303 7.93 -3.24 11.41
CA ASP A 303 7.43 -4.49 11.99
C ASP A 303 8.58 -5.47 12.27
N GLU A 304 8.42 -6.26 13.33
CA GLU A 304 9.46 -7.18 13.80
C GLU A 304 9.69 -8.35 12.83
N GLU A 305 8.67 -8.73 12.07
CA GLU A 305 8.76 -9.78 11.05
C GLU A 305 9.70 -9.35 9.90
N THR A 306 9.54 -8.13 9.40
CA THR A 306 10.41 -7.54 8.39
C THR A 306 11.84 -7.44 8.89
N LEU A 307 12.06 -6.91 10.10
CA LEU A 307 13.42 -6.81 10.65
C LEU A 307 14.05 -8.19 10.84
N SER A 308 13.31 -9.16 11.37
CA SER A 308 13.77 -10.53 11.56
C SER A 308 14.16 -11.19 10.25
N HIS A 309 13.37 -10.97 9.20
CA HIS A 309 13.65 -11.48 7.86
C HIS A 309 14.97 -10.92 7.28
N TYR A 310 15.15 -9.59 7.33
CA TYR A 310 16.34 -8.96 6.74
C TYR A 310 17.61 -9.10 7.57
N TRP A 311 17.49 -9.21 8.90
CA TRP A 311 18.62 -9.44 9.79
C TRP A 311 18.93 -10.92 10.00
N GLU A 312 18.06 -11.82 9.52
CA GLU A 312 18.18 -13.27 9.62
C GLU A 312 18.31 -13.74 11.09
N GLN A 313 17.69 -13.00 12.02
CA GLN A 313 17.78 -13.21 13.46
C GLN A 313 16.49 -12.75 14.17
N PRO A 314 16.05 -13.42 15.24
CA PRO A 314 14.88 -13.00 16.00
C PRO A 314 15.08 -11.64 16.69
N ILE A 315 14.01 -10.86 16.75
CA ILE A 315 14.02 -9.53 17.36
C ILE A 315 13.79 -9.63 18.87
N GLU A 316 14.76 -9.16 19.65
CA GLU A 316 14.64 -9.04 21.11
C GLU A 316 14.66 -7.56 21.50
N ASN A 317 15.78 -6.89 21.23
CA ASN A 317 15.95 -5.46 21.42
C ASN A 317 16.37 -4.83 20.09
N ARG A 318 15.38 -4.40 19.30
CA ARG A 318 15.59 -3.89 17.93
C ARG A 318 16.70 -2.83 17.82
N THR A 319 16.75 -1.88 18.74
CA THR A 319 17.70 -0.77 18.69
C THR A 319 19.11 -1.25 19.03
N GLN A 320 19.24 -2.02 20.11
CA GLN A 320 20.54 -2.54 20.52
C GLN A 320 21.08 -3.57 19.51
N GLN A 321 20.21 -4.42 18.96
CA GLN A 321 20.55 -5.38 17.91
C GLN A 321 21.01 -4.66 16.64
N TRP A 322 20.28 -3.66 16.17
CA TRP A 322 20.70 -2.87 15.00
C TRP A 322 22.07 -2.21 15.22
N ILE A 323 22.31 -1.60 16.39
CA ILE A 323 23.62 -1.02 16.73
C ILE A 323 24.72 -2.10 16.66
N ASN A 324 24.47 -3.28 17.22
CA ASN A 324 25.44 -4.38 17.21
C ASN A 324 25.72 -4.87 15.79
N LEU A 325 24.69 -4.98 14.93
CA LEU A 325 24.81 -5.36 13.52
C LEU A 325 25.60 -4.33 12.72
N VAL A 326 25.36 -3.03 12.93
CA VAL A 326 26.12 -1.97 12.26
C VAL A 326 27.58 -2.00 12.70
N VAL A 327 27.84 -2.11 14.00
CA VAL A 327 29.20 -2.14 14.56
C VAL A 327 29.97 -3.38 14.10
N SER A 328 29.34 -4.56 14.09
CA SER A 328 29.99 -5.81 13.65
C SER A 328 30.33 -5.79 12.17
N ASN A 329 29.53 -5.12 11.35
CA ASN A 329 29.81 -4.91 9.94
C ASN A 329 30.80 -3.77 9.68
N THR A 330 31.10 -2.92 10.66
CA THR A 330 32.01 -1.79 10.46
C THR A 330 33.46 -2.21 10.74
N GLY A 331 34.38 -1.82 9.86
CA GLY A 331 35.82 -2.00 10.10
C GLY A 331 36.34 -1.14 11.26
N LYS A 332 37.65 -1.22 11.55
CA LYS A 332 38.26 -0.37 12.58
C LYS A 332 38.08 1.11 12.23
N LEU A 333 37.47 1.87 13.13
CA LEU A 333 37.28 3.31 13.03
C LEU A 333 38.05 4.05 14.14
N PRO A 334 38.47 5.30 13.90
CA PRO A 334 38.99 6.20 14.95
C PRO A 334 37.98 6.51 16.06
N LEU A 335 36.69 6.43 15.73
CA LEU A 335 35.56 6.64 16.63
C LEU A 335 35.05 5.29 17.14
N ASP A 336 34.79 5.18 18.45
CA ASP A 336 33.98 4.09 19.00
C ASP A 336 32.52 4.29 18.57
N LEU A 337 32.17 3.69 17.43
CA LEU A 337 30.86 3.83 16.82
C LEU A 337 29.75 3.25 17.71
N GLY A 338 30.02 2.18 18.44
CA GLY A 338 29.04 1.55 19.33
C GLY A 338 28.67 2.47 20.49
N ALA A 339 29.68 3.04 21.16
CA ALA A 339 29.47 3.99 22.24
C ALA A 339 28.79 5.28 21.74
N TYR A 340 29.17 5.77 20.56
CA TYR A 340 28.55 6.93 19.93
C TYR A 340 27.05 6.72 19.66
N LEU A 341 26.69 5.60 19.02
CA LEU A 341 25.29 5.31 18.65
C LEU A 341 24.42 5.10 19.88
N ARG A 342 24.88 4.34 20.89
CA ARG A 342 24.13 4.12 22.14
C ARG A 342 23.88 5.43 22.87
N ALA A 343 24.89 6.30 22.96
CA ALA A 343 24.76 7.60 23.60
C ALA A 343 23.78 8.53 22.88
N LYS A 344 23.71 8.45 21.55
CA LYS A 344 22.83 9.31 20.75
C LYS A 344 21.40 8.80 20.63
N MET A 345 21.19 7.49 20.71
CA MET A 345 19.86 6.86 20.65
C MET A 345 19.29 6.56 22.05
N ASN A 346 19.87 7.13 23.11
CA ASN A 346 19.47 6.95 24.51
C ASN A 346 19.29 5.47 24.92
N VAL A 347 20.16 4.60 24.42
CA VAL A 347 20.14 3.17 24.79
C VAL A 347 20.97 3.01 26.07
N THR A 348 20.29 2.82 27.20
CA THR A 348 20.93 2.54 28.49
C THR A 348 21.63 1.17 28.42
N LEU A 349 22.88 1.12 28.92
CA LEU A 349 23.70 -0.09 28.98
C LEU A 349 23.08 -1.20 29.81
#